data_AF-A0A0D0M1B5-F1
#
_entry.id   AF-A0A0D0M1B5-F1
#
_cell.length_a   1.000
_cell.length_b   1.000
_cell.length_c   1.000
_cell.angle_alpha   90.00
_cell.angle_beta   90.00
_cell.angle_gamma   90.00
#
_symmetry.space_group_name_H-M   'P 1'
#
loop_
_entity.id
_entity.type
_entity.pdbx_description
1 polymer ?
#
loop_
_entity_poly.entity_id
_entity_poly.type
_entity_poly.pdbx_seq_one_letter_code
_entity_poly.pdbx_strand_id
1 'polypeptide(L)'
;MEAARIEDLIRRLLLAWREDAAAASPARTQILQTLIPQLEALNAAHFGSSKKIYRTLDALGRAVQGADAGKAWQAFTALDGPGDNFGTWAI
;
A
#
# COMPACT_ATOMS: atom_id res chain seq x y z
N MET A 1 -8.18 12.32 -5.05
CA MET A 1 -6.79 12.40 -5.58
C MET A 1 -6.39 11.06 -6.16
N GLU A 2 -5.34 11.02 -7.00
CA GLU A 2 -4.83 9.78 -7.62
C GLU A 2 -4.30 8.79 -6.57
N ALA A 3 -3.56 9.27 -5.56
CA ALA A 3 -3.11 8.48 -4.42
C ALA A 3 -4.26 7.72 -3.73
N ALA A 4 -5.35 8.42 -3.39
CA ALA A 4 -6.55 7.81 -2.78
C ALA A 4 -7.15 6.65 -3.61
N ARG A 5 -7.09 6.73 -4.96
CA ARG A 5 -7.58 5.64 -5.82
C ARG A 5 -6.66 4.42 -5.74
N ILE A 6 -5.36 4.63 -5.75
CA ILE A 6 -4.37 3.55 -5.63
C ILE A 6 -4.46 2.90 -4.25
N GLU A 7 -4.65 3.70 -3.20
CA GLU A 7 -4.85 3.23 -1.83
C GLU A 7 -6.11 2.36 -1.70
N ASP A 8 -7.23 2.78 -2.29
CA ASP A 8 -8.45 1.97 -2.31
C ASP A 8 -8.29 0.67 -3.10
N LEU A 9 -7.50 0.67 -4.19
CA LEU A 9 -7.17 -0.55 -4.92
C LEU A 9 -6.35 -1.52 -4.06
N ILE A 10 -5.32 -1.01 -3.36
CA ILE A 10 -4.54 -1.85 -2.43
C ILE A 10 -5.45 -2.41 -1.33
N ARG A 11 -6.34 -1.58 -0.76
CA ARG A 11 -7.32 -2.02 0.25
C ARG A 11 -8.15 -3.20 -0.24
N ARG A 12 -8.74 -3.09 -1.44
CA ARG A 12 -9.58 -4.16 -2.04
C ARG A 12 -8.80 -5.44 -2.29
N LEU A 13 -7.57 -5.33 -2.79
CA LEU A 13 -6.71 -6.50 -3.05
C LEU A 13 -6.30 -7.21 -1.76
N LEU A 14 -5.98 -6.46 -0.70
CA LEU A 14 -5.66 -7.04 0.59
C LEU A 14 -6.88 -7.69 1.25
N LEU A 15 -8.07 -7.10 1.13
CA LEU A 15 -9.31 -7.72 1.60
C LEU A 15 -9.60 -9.02 0.84
N ALA A 16 -9.55 -9.00 -0.49
CA ALA A 16 -9.76 -10.19 -1.31
C ALA A 16 -8.75 -11.31 -0.96
N TRP A 17 -7.47 -10.97 -0.74
CA TRP A 17 -6.47 -11.93 -0.28
C TRP A 17 -6.76 -12.49 1.13
N ARG A 18 -7.28 -11.67 2.04
CA ARG A 18 -7.68 -12.15 3.38
C ARG A 18 -8.87 -13.10 3.33
N GLU A 19 -9.81 -12.87 2.42
CA GLU A 19 -11.01 -13.70 2.26
C GLU A 19 -10.72 -14.97 1.45
N ASP A 20 -9.81 -14.91 0.48
CA ASP A 20 -9.44 -16.01 -0.39
C ASP A 20 -7.92 -16.12 -0.58
N ALA A 21 -7.35 -17.22 -0.08
CA ALA A 21 -5.94 -17.51 -0.24
C ALA A 21 -5.52 -17.71 -1.71
N ALA A 22 -6.43 -18.09 -2.62
CA ALA A 22 -6.14 -18.20 -4.04
C ALA A 22 -5.90 -16.81 -4.69
N ALA A 23 -6.44 -15.75 -4.11
CA ALA A 23 -6.19 -14.38 -4.53
C ALA A 23 -4.80 -13.83 -4.12
N ALA A 24 -4.04 -14.57 -3.30
CA ALA A 24 -2.75 -14.14 -2.78
C ALA A 24 -1.72 -13.77 -3.87
N SER A 25 -1.46 -14.68 -4.81
CA SER A 25 -0.45 -14.48 -5.85
C SER A 25 -0.74 -13.29 -6.79
N PRO A 26 -1.95 -13.14 -7.36
CA PRO A 26 -2.27 -11.99 -8.20
C PRO A 26 -2.29 -10.68 -7.39
N ALA A 27 -2.85 -10.67 -6.18
CA ALA A 27 -2.89 -9.48 -5.33
C ALA A 27 -1.47 -8.99 -4.98
N ARG A 28 -0.59 -9.90 -4.54
CA ARG A 28 0.79 -9.57 -4.18
C ARG A 28 1.58 -9.03 -5.37
N THR A 29 1.45 -9.68 -6.53
CA THR A 29 2.10 -9.23 -7.77
C THR A 29 1.65 -7.82 -8.13
N GLN A 30 0.35 -7.57 -8.12
CA GLN A 30 -0.20 -6.25 -8.48
C GLN A 30 0.23 -5.15 -7.49
N ILE A 31 0.21 -5.44 -6.18
CA ILE A 31 0.62 -4.46 -5.16
C ILE A 31 2.12 -4.13 -5.30
N LEU A 32 2.97 -5.14 -5.39
CA LEU A 32 4.43 -4.97 -5.38
C LEU A 32 4.98 -4.38 -6.68
N GLN A 33 4.48 -4.81 -7.83
CA GLN A 33 5.06 -4.46 -9.13
C GLN A 33 4.39 -3.24 -9.77
N THR A 34 3.18 -2.88 -9.34
CA THR A 34 2.39 -1.82 -9.99
C THR A 34 2.01 -0.72 -9.02
N LEU A 35 1.31 -1.04 -7.93
CA LEU A 35 0.67 -0.02 -7.08
C LEU A 35 1.67 0.72 -6.19
N ILE A 36 2.61 0.01 -5.55
CA ILE A 36 3.68 0.65 -4.76
C ILE A 36 4.54 1.59 -5.63
N PRO A 37 5.07 1.15 -6.79
CA PRO A 37 5.83 2.05 -7.67
C PRO A 37 5.05 3.31 -8.13
N GLN A 38 3.73 3.20 -8.35
CA GLN A 38 2.91 4.37 -8.68
C GLN A 38 2.81 5.34 -7.50
N LEU A 39 2.63 4.85 -6.28
CA LEU A 39 2.66 5.70 -5.08
C LEU A 39 4.05 6.35 -4.93
N GLU A 40 5.14 5.63 -5.16
CA GLU A 40 6.49 6.19 -5.14
C GLU A 40 6.69 7.32 -6.16
N ALA A 41 6.13 7.18 -7.37
CA ALA A 41 6.16 8.23 -8.38
C ALA A 41 5.34 9.47 -7.95
N LEU A 42 4.17 9.26 -7.33
CA LEU A 42 3.38 10.36 -6.76
C LEU A 42 4.10 11.06 -5.60
N ASN A 43 4.83 10.31 -4.77
CA ASN A 43 5.67 10.88 -3.71
C ASN A 43 6.76 11.79 -4.31
N ALA A 44 7.40 11.37 -5.38
CA ALA A 44 8.39 12.19 -6.09
C ALA A 44 7.75 13.45 -6.69
N ALA A 45 6.60 13.31 -7.36
CA ALA A 45 5.94 14.41 -8.07
C ALA A 45 5.34 15.48 -7.14
N HIS A 46 4.77 15.07 -6.00
CA HIS A 46 3.97 15.97 -5.16
C HIS A 46 4.60 16.30 -3.80
N PHE A 47 5.51 15.46 -3.31
CA PHE A 47 6.08 15.57 -1.96
C PHE A 47 7.61 15.66 -1.95
N GLY A 48 8.22 15.91 -3.12
CA GLY A 48 9.67 16.08 -3.24
C GLY A 48 10.46 14.84 -2.79
N SER A 49 9.92 13.64 -3.06
CA SER A 49 10.55 12.37 -2.68
C SER A 49 10.72 12.22 -1.16
N SER A 50 9.65 12.48 -0.41
CA SER A 50 9.65 12.34 1.05
C SER A 50 10.15 10.97 1.48
N LYS A 51 11.29 10.95 2.20
CA LYS A 51 11.89 9.73 2.74
C LYS A 51 10.96 8.96 3.67
N LYS A 52 10.03 9.69 4.29
CA LYS A 52 9.12 9.10 5.24
C LYS A 52 8.00 8.31 4.53
N ILE A 53 7.41 8.88 3.48
CA ILE A 53 6.47 8.17 2.59
C ILE A 53 7.15 6.94 1.98
N TYR A 54 8.41 7.03 1.53
CA TYR A 54 9.14 5.86 1.05
C TYR A 54 9.29 4.76 2.10
N ARG A 55 9.64 5.09 3.35
CA ARG A 55 9.74 4.09 4.43
C ARG A 55 8.40 3.41 4.69
N THR A 56 7.32 4.17 4.62
CA THR A 56 5.95 3.68 4.75
C THR A 56 5.60 2.69 3.64
N LEU A 57 5.91 3.02 2.39
CA LEU A 57 5.70 2.15 1.23
C LEU A 57 6.59 0.90 1.26
N ASP A 58 7.85 1.02 1.69
CA ASP A 58 8.77 -0.12 1.88
C ASP A 58 8.25 -1.08 2.95
N ALA A 59 7.75 -0.57 4.08
CA ALA A 59 7.17 -1.40 5.13
C ALA A 59 5.95 -2.19 4.63
N LEU A 60 5.07 -1.56 3.84
CA LEU A 60 3.95 -2.23 3.19
C LEU A 60 4.44 -3.29 2.19
N GLY A 61 5.43 -2.95 1.35
CA GLY A 61 6.03 -3.88 0.39
C GLY A 61 6.59 -5.12 1.06
N ARG A 62 7.35 -4.96 2.15
CA ARG A 62 7.87 -6.09 2.95
C ARG A 62 6.75 -6.94 3.57
N ALA A 63 5.68 -6.31 4.06
CA ALA A 63 4.54 -7.02 4.62
C ALA A 63 3.82 -7.86 3.55
N VAL A 64 3.66 -7.33 2.34
CA VAL A 64 3.07 -8.03 1.18
C VAL A 64 4.02 -9.12 0.63
N GLN A 65 5.33 -8.98 0.81
CA GLN A 65 6.29 -10.04 0.52
C GLN A 65 6.21 -11.21 1.53
N GLY A 66 5.88 -10.93 2.79
CA GLY A 66 5.49 -11.97 3.74
C GLY A 66 4.16 -12.57 3.29
N ALA A 67 4.05 -13.90 3.16
CA ALA A 67 2.83 -14.57 2.66
C ALA A 67 1.67 -14.56 3.69
N ASP A 68 1.49 -13.46 4.41
CA ASP A 68 0.54 -13.27 5.50
C ASP A 68 -0.34 -12.05 5.21
N ALA A 69 -1.58 -12.32 4.77
CA ALA A 69 -2.55 -11.29 4.43
C ALA A 69 -2.94 -10.41 5.64
N GLY A 70 -2.88 -10.97 6.85
CA GLY A 70 -3.17 -10.24 8.10
C GLY A 70 -2.10 -9.21 8.41
N LYS A 71 -0.81 -9.59 8.27
CA LYS A 71 0.31 -8.65 8.43
C LYS A 71 0.34 -7.59 7.34
N ALA A 72 0.06 -7.95 6.09
CA ALA A 72 -0.06 -6.99 5.00
C ALA A 72 -1.20 -5.98 5.24
N TRP A 73 -2.35 -6.45 5.74
CA TRP A 73 -3.46 -5.59 6.14
C TRP A 73 -3.13 -4.70 7.34
N GLN A 74 -2.44 -5.21 8.36
CA GLN A 74 -2.02 -4.42 9.50
C GLN A 74 -1.02 -3.33 9.08
N ALA A 75 -0.07 -3.66 8.19
CA ALA A 75 0.86 -2.68 7.64
C ALA A 75 0.13 -1.59 6.84
N PHE A 76 -0.87 -1.96 6.04
CA PHE A 76 -1.71 -1.02 5.30
C PHE A 76 -2.53 -0.11 6.22
N THR A 77 -3.23 -0.67 7.21
CA THR A 77 -4.06 0.13 8.15
C THR A 77 -3.22 1.01 9.09
N ALA A 78 -1.98 0.65 9.37
CA ALA A 78 -1.05 1.54 10.08
C ALA A 78 -0.73 2.81 9.28
N LEU A 79 -0.97 2.82 7.97
CA LEU A 79 -0.80 4.00 7.12
C LEU A 79 -1.98 4.96 7.21
N ASP A 80 -3.08 4.56 7.85
CA ASP A 80 -4.32 5.35 8.02
C ASP A 80 -4.26 6.33 9.21
N GLY A 81 -3.15 6.34 9.96
CA GLY A 81 -2.94 7.27 11.07
C GLY A 81 -2.45 8.68 10.63
N PRO A 82 -2.53 9.69 11.50
CA PRO A 82 -1.88 10.98 11.26
C PRO A 82 -0.36 10.78 11.15
N GLY A 83 0.24 11.15 10.01
CA GLY A 83 1.67 10.95 9.81
C GLY A 83 2.14 10.92 8.36
N ASP A 84 3.17 10.13 8.12
CA ASP A 84 4.01 10.12 6.92
C ASP A 84 3.40 9.34 5.74
N ASN A 85 2.21 9.77 5.31
CA ASN A 85 1.44 9.23 4.20
C ASN A 85 0.99 10.36 3.24
N PHE A 86 0.17 10.04 2.24
CA PHE A 86 -0.33 11.00 1.24
C PHE A 86 -1.42 11.95 1.78
N GLY A 87 -1.78 11.86 3.06
CA GLY A 87 -2.87 12.63 3.67
C GLY A 87 -4.28 12.25 3.16
N THR A 88 -4.38 11.25 2.28
CA THR A 88 -5.62 10.75 1.68
C THR A 88 -6.24 9.55 2.38
N TRP A 89 -5.54 8.96 3.34
CA TRP A 89 -5.99 7.74 4.01
C TRP A 89 -7.11 8.02 5.01
N ALA A 90 -7.05 9.17 5.68
CA ALA A 90 -7.99 9.61 6.73
C ALA A 90 -9.35 10.11 6.21
N ILE A 91 -9.82 9.67 5.03
CA ILE A 91 -11.16 10.01 4.50
C ILE A 91 -12.11 8.83 4.67
#